data_AF-A0A095YZG6-F1
#
_entry.id   AF-A0A095YZG6-F1
#
_cell.length_a   1.000
_cell.length_b   1.000
_cell.length_c   1.000
_cell.angle_alpha   90.00
_cell.angle_beta   90.00
_cell.angle_gamma   90.00
#
_symmetry.space_group_name_H-M   'P 1'
#
loop_
_entity.id
_entity.type
_entity.pdbx_description
1 polymer ?
#
loop_
_entity_poly.entity_id
_entity_poly.type
_entity_poly.pdbx_seq_one_letter_code
_entity_poly.pdbx_strand_id
1 'polypeptide(L)'
;MMVLVTTAVSTGLRGELTMWLLEVSPGVFVGTVSARVRDQIWEFTCENIGNGRATLIFPQRNEQRLGIKTIGDAWEATDFDGMTLIRRPDLSGKEVTGKVTDRAKVREASGWSIAGRRRYYKNSIERRQRK
;
A
#
# COMPACT_ATOMS: atom_id res chain seq x y z
N MET A 1 -21.76 5.50 -1.84
CA MET A 1 -21.00 4.26 -2.09
C MET A 1 -19.61 4.39 -1.48
N MET A 2 -19.01 3.31 -1.00
CA MET A 2 -17.61 3.19 -0.57
C MET A 2 -17.15 1.75 -0.76
N VAL A 3 -15.85 1.55 -0.89
CA VAL A 3 -15.21 0.24 -0.92
C VAL A 3 -14.11 0.23 0.14
N LEU A 4 -14.11 -0.76 1.02
CA LEU A 4 -13.08 -0.95 2.02
C LEU A 4 -12.42 -2.30 1.78
N VAL A 5 -11.12 -2.28 1.49
CA VAL A 5 -10.29 -3.47 1.30
C VAL A 5 -9.47 -3.66 2.57
N THR A 6 -9.42 -4.88 3.09
CA THR A 6 -8.70 -5.25 4.31
C THR A 6 -7.85 -6.49 4.08
N THR A 7 -6.72 -6.60 4.77
CA THR A 7 -5.83 -7.77 4.71
C THR A 7 -5.21 -8.01 6.07
N ALA A 8 -5.07 -9.28 6.47
CA ALA A 8 -4.49 -9.67 7.77
C ALA A 8 -5.15 -8.98 8.98
N VAL A 9 -6.47 -8.76 8.92
CA VAL A 9 -7.28 -8.18 10.01
C VAL A 9 -7.88 -9.27 10.91
N SER A 10 -8.20 -8.91 12.17
CA SER A 10 -8.85 -9.81 13.11
C SER A 10 -10.24 -10.23 12.63
N THR A 11 -10.70 -11.42 13.06
CA THR A 11 -12.06 -11.89 12.77
C THR A 11 -13.12 -10.98 13.39
N GLY A 12 -12.84 -10.38 14.55
CA GLY A 12 -13.70 -9.40 15.20
C GLY A 12 -13.92 -8.15 14.34
N LEU A 13 -12.84 -7.52 13.86
CA LEU A 13 -12.94 -6.36 12.96
C LEU A 13 -13.71 -6.72 11.69
N ARG A 14 -13.41 -7.90 11.10
CA ARG A 14 -14.14 -8.37 9.91
C ARG A 14 -15.65 -8.47 10.17
N GLY A 15 -16.03 -9.10 11.27
CA GLY A 15 -17.43 -9.25 11.68
C GLY A 15 -18.11 -7.91 11.90
N GLU A 16 -17.47 -6.99 12.61
CA GLU A 16 -18.01 -5.66 12.86
C GLU A 16 -18.30 -4.91 11.55
N LEU A 17 -17.37 -4.96 10.58
CA LEU A 17 -17.55 -4.31 9.27
C LEU A 17 -18.76 -4.85 8.49
N THR A 18 -19.13 -6.13 8.68
CA THR A 18 -20.31 -6.72 8.02
C THR A 18 -21.64 -6.16 8.51
N MET A 19 -21.66 -5.47 9.66
CA MET A 19 -22.88 -4.81 10.15
C MET A 19 -23.29 -3.60 9.31
N TRP A 20 -22.33 -2.95 8.63
CA TRP A 20 -22.60 -1.77 7.81
C TRP A 20 -22.35 -1.99 6.32
N LEU A 21 -21.48 -2.94 5.97
CA LEU A 21 -21.02 -3.16 4.60
C LEU A 21 -21.20 -4.61 4.19
N LEU A 22 -21.36 -4.85 2.89
CA LEU A 22 -21.46 -6.17 2.31
C LEU A 22 -20.06 -6.69 1.95
N GLU A 23 -19.66 -7.82 2.52
CA GLU A 23 -18.42 -8.50 2.12
C GLU A 23 -18.63 -9.26 0.81
N VAL A 24 -18.20 -8.66 -0.31
CA VAL A 24 -18.39 -9.23 -1.66
C VAL A 24 -17.30 -10.22 -2.05
N SER A 25 -16.17 -10.18 -1.36
CA SER A 25 -15.02 -11.07 -1.52
C SER A 25 -14.22 -11.05 -0.20
N PRO A 26 -13.39 -12.05 0.13
CA PRO A 26 -12.64 -12.05 1.36
C PRO A 26 -11.85 -10.75 1.59
N GLY A 27 -12.24 -9.99 2.61
CA GLY A 27 -11.61 -8.72 2.95
C GLY A 27 -12.03 -7.54 2.07
N VAL A 28 -12.98 -7.68 1.14
CA VAL A 28 -13.50 -6.61 0.29
C VAL A 28 -14.94 -6.30 0.68
N PHE A 29 -15.15 -5.10 1.22
CA PHE A 29 -16.42 -4.61 1.72
C PHE A 29 -16.95 -3.49 0.84
N VAL A 30 -18.23 -3.54 0.49
CA VAL A 30 -18.89 -2.52 -0.34
C VAL A 30 -20.19 -2.09 0.32
N GLY A 31 -20.48 -0.80 0.31
CA GLY A 31 -21.74 -0.28 0.84
C GLY A 31 -21.99 1.17 0.49
N THR A 32 -23.20 1.66 0.77
CA THR A 32 -23.52 3.08 0.68
C THR A 32 -23.98 3.58 2.04
N VAL A 33 -23.17 4.45 2.62
CA VAL A 33 -23.42 5.11 3.90
C VAL A 33 -23.17 6.61 3.77
N SER A 34 -23.61 7.39 4.77
CA SER A 34 -23.32 8.83 4.82
C SER A 34 -21.83 9.08 5.02
N ALA A 35 -21.35 10.28 4.67
CA ALA A 35 -19.95 10.67 4.87
C ALA A 35 -19.52 10.52 6.34
N ARG A 36 -20.40 10.90 7.28
CA ARG A 36 -20.16 10.75 8.72
C ARG A 36 -19.95 9.28 9.11
N VAL A 37 -20.84 8.39 8.67
CA VAL A 37 -20.74 6.96 8.99
C VAL A 37 -19.50 6.34 8.35
N ARG A 38 -19.17 6.71 7.10
CA ARG A 38 -17.91 6.30 6.46
C ARG A 38 -16.69 6.70 7.30
N ASP A 39 -16.66 7.94 7.79
CA ASP A 39 -15.52 8.43 8.56
C ASP A 39 -15.40 7.73 9.93
N GLN A 40 -16.52 7.40 10.57
CA GLN A 40 -16.55 6.58 11.79
C GLN A 40 -16.09 5.13 11.52
N ILE A 41 -16.55 4.51 10.43
CA ILE A 41 -16.08 3.17 10.01
C ILE A 41 -14.57 3.21 9.78
N TRP A 42 -14.05 4.27 9.16
CA TRP A 42 -12.62 4.43 8.91
C TRP A 42 -11.82 4.56 10.20
N GLU A 43 -12.26 5.41 11.14
CA GLU A 43 -11.62 5.60 12.44
C GLU A 43 -11.59 4.29 13.23
N PHE A 44 -12.74 3.62 13.36
CA PHE A 44 -12.84 2.30 13.98
C PHE A 44 -11.92 1.26 13.33
N THR A 45 -11.85 1.26 12.00
CA THR A 45 -10.94 0.37 11.26
C THR A 45 -9.49 0.67 11.62
N CYS A 46 -9.09 1.93 11.69
CA CYS A 46 -7.72 2.32 12.03
C CYS A 46 -7.32 1.89 13.44
N GLU A 47 -8.23 2.05 14.41
CA GLU A 47 -8.01 1.65 15.80
C GLU A 47 -7.86 0.13 15.97
N ASN A 48 -8.59 -0.65 15.16
CA ASN A 48 -8.69 -2.11 15.32
C ASN A 48 -7.90 -2.91 14.27
N ILE A 49 -7.16 -2.24 13.37
CA ILE A 49 -6.43 -2.90 12.28
C ILE A 49 -5.28 -3.79 12.77
N GLY A 50 -4.68 -3.45 13.91
CA GLY A 50 -3.48 -4.13 14.43
C GLY A 50 -2.31 -4.09 13.44
N ASN A 51 -1.79 -5.25 13.07
CA ASN A 51 -0.73 -5.41 12.04
C ASN A 51 -1.31 -5.61 10.62
N GLY A 52 -2.63 -5.48 10.47
CA GLY A 52 -3.31 -5.60 9.19
C GLY A 52 -3.11 -4.38 8.30
N ARG A 53 -3.77 -4.42 7.15
CA ARG A 53 -3.79 -3.33 6.17
C ARG A 53 -5.22 -3.02 5.79
N ALA A 54 -5.52 -1.75 5.55
CA ALA A 54 -6.77 -1.36 4.95
C ALA A 54 -6.63 -0.21 3.95
N THR A 55 -7.47 -0.25 2.92
CA THR A 55 -7.61 0.79 1.90
C THR A 55 -9.08 1.13 1.76
N LEU A 56 -9.43 2.37 2.04
CA LEU A 56 -10.77 2.91 1.88
C LEU A 56 -10.84 3.77 0.62
N ILE A 57 -11.82 3.48 -0.24
CA ILE A 57 -12.14 4.22 -1.46
C ILE A 57 -13.55 4.77 -1.32
N PHE A 58 -13.75 6.05 -1.61
CA PHE A 58 -15.04 6.73 -1.45
C PHE A 58 -15.21 7.90 -2.43
N PRO A 59 -16.44 8.31 -2.75
CA PRO A 59 -16.70 9.47 -3.59
C PRO A 59 -16.19 10.75 -2.96
N GLN A 60 -15.46 11.54 -3.75
CA GLN A 60 -14.96 12.86 -3.37
C GLN A 60 -15.21 13.87 -4.50
N ARG A 61 -15.29 15.16 -4.16
CA ARG A 61 -15.47 16.24 -5.14
C ARG A 61 -14.12 16.69 -5.73
N ASN A 62 -13.50 15.82 -6.51
CA ASN A 62 -12.29 16.08 -7.29
C ASN A 62 -12.45 15.53 -8.72
N GLU A 63 -11.44 15.70 -9.57
CA GLU A 63 -11.48 15.27 -10.98
C GLU A 63 -11.75 13.77 -11.15
N GLN A 64 -11.10 12.93 -10.32
CA GLN A 64 -11.26 11.48 -10.35
C GLN A 64 -12.56 11.00 -9.69
N ARG A 65 -13.30 11.90 -9.03
CA ARG A 65 -14.53 11.64 -8.26
C ARG A 65 -14.36 10.61 -7.14
N LEU A 66 -13.13 10.39 -6.68
CA LEU A 66 -12.80 9.43 -5.64
C LEU A 66 -11.71 9.97 -4.72
N GLY A 67 -11.76 9.55 -3.46
CA GLY A 67 -10.72 9.71 -2.45
C GLY A 67 -10.26 8.35 -1.98
N ILE A 68 -9.00 8.27 -1.55
CA ILE A 68 -8.36 7.06 -1.05
C ILE A 68 -7.74 7.36 0.32
N LYS A 69 -7.97 6.48 1.30
CA LYS A 69 -7.21 6.45 2.56
C LYS A 69 -6.58 5.07 2.72
N THR A 70 -5.34 5.01 3.18
CA THR A 70 -4.62 3.75 3.41
C THR A 70 -4.05 3.71 4.83
N ILE A 71 -3.97 2.51 5.41
CA ILE A 71 -3.29 2.24 6.67
C ILE A 71 -2.59 0.88 6.61
N GLY A 72 -1.36 0.81 7.15
CA GLY A 72 -0.58 -0.43 7.25
C GLY A 72 0.04 -0.94 5.93
N ASP A 73 -0.35 -0.38 4.78
CA ASP A 73 0.28 -0.68 3.50
C ASP A 73 1.47 0.25 3.23
N ALA A 74 2.45 -0.25 2.48
CA ALA A 74 3.58 0.56 2.02
C ALA A 74 3.16 1.53 0.89
N TRP A 75 1.96 1.35 0.35
CA TRP A 75 1.40 2.16 -0.73
C TRP A 75 0.70 3.39 -0.15
N GLU A 76 1.17 4.56 -0.58
CA GLU A 76 0.66 5.84 -0.10
C GLU A 76 -0.13 6.53 -1.20
N ALA A 77 -1.35 6.94 -0.90
CA ALA A 77 -2.11 7.83 -1.76
C ALA A 77 -1.44 9.22 -1.75
N THR A 78 -0.95 9.68 -2.90
CA THR A 78 -0.20 10.93 -3.05
C THR A 78 -0.85 11.79 -4.13
N ASP A 79 -0.94 13.09 -3.88
CA ASP A 79 -1.39 14.06 -4.89
C ASP A 79 -0.29 14.33 -5.92
N PHE A 80 -0.67 14.27 -7.20
CA PHE A 80 0.19 14.62 -8.32
C PHE A 80 -0.63 15.41 -9.33
N ASP A 81 -0.38 16.72 -9.39
CA ASP A 81 -1.08 17.64 -10.28
C ASP A 81 -2.62 17.62 -10.10
N GLY A 82 -3.08 17.57 -8.85
CA GLY A 82 -4.51 17.51 -8.52
C GLY A 82 -5.18 16.14 -8.69
N MET A 83 -4.44 15.13 -9.16
CA MET A 83 -4.88 13.74 -9.23
C MET A 83 -4.33 12.94 -8.05
N THR A 84 -5.17 12.08 -7.46
CA THR A 84 -4.70 11.14 -6.44
C THR A 84 -4.12 9.90 -7.12
N LEU A 85 -2.83 9.64 -6.89
CA LEU A 85 -2.11 8.47 -7.39
C LEU A 85 -1.66 7.58 -6.22
N ILE A 86 -1.28 6.33 -6.53
CA ILE A 86 -0.70 5.41 -5.56
C ILE A 86 0.82 5.35 -5.76
N ARG A 87 1.57 5.89 -4.80
CA ARG A 87 3.03 5.81 -4.79
C ARG A 87 3.45 4.44 -4.23
N ARG A 88 4.22 3.70 -5.03
CA ARG A 88 4.91 2.50 -4.57
C ARG A 88 6.32 2.87 -4.14
N PRO A 89 6.73 2.57 -2.90
CA PRO A 89 8.10 2.81 -2.49
C PRO A 89 9.03 1.94 -3.32
N ASP A 90 10.07 2.55 -3.86
CA ASP A 90 11.08 1.82 -4.59
C ASP A 90 11.92 1.01 -3.59
N LEU A 91 11.74 -0.31 -3.62
CA LEU A 91 12.53 -1.24 -2.80
C LEU A 91 14.03 -1.21 -3.16
N SER A 92 14.41 -0.56 -4.27
CA SER A 92 15.80 -0.41 -4.71
C SER A 92 16.55 0.74 -4.01
N GLY A 93 15.83 1.70 -3.41
CA GLY A 93 16.36 2.98 -2.97
C GLY A 93 16.13 3.26 -1.49
N LYS A 94 16.48 2.33 -0.59
CA LYS A 94 16.76 2.73 0.80
C LYS A 94 17.95 3.68 0.79
N GLU A 95 17.70 4.98 0.65
CA GLU A 95 18.58 6.00 1.22
C GLU A 95 18.61 5.74 2.72
N VAL A 96 19.69 5.08 3.14
CA VAL A 96 19.98 4.89 4.54
C VAL A 96 20.51 6.24 5.05
N THR A 97 19.61 7.14 5.41
CA THR A 97 19.96 8.44 6.04
C THR A 97 20.41 8.25 7.51
N GLY A 98 20.53 7.02 8.00
CA GLY A 98 21.26 6.72 9.23
C GLY A 98 22.74 6.51 8.91
N LYS A 99 23.65 7.19 9.61
CA LYS A 99 25.10 6.88 9.57
C LYS A 99 25.30 5.37 9.74
N VAL A 100 25.60 4.66 8.65
CA VAL A 100 25.84 3.22 8.68
C VAL A 100 27.29 2.98 9.09
N THR A 101 27.52 2.71 10.37
CA THR A 101 28.82 2.25 10.88
C THR A 101 29.07 0.76 10.61
N ASP A 102 28.04 0.00 10.23
CA ASP A 102 28.14 -1.44 10.00
C ASP A 102 27.99 -1.86 8.53
N ARG A 103 29.13 -2.14 7.88
CA ARG A 103 29.22 -2.66 6.50
C ARG A 103 28.44 -3.97 6.28
N ALA A 104 28.15 -4.74 7.34
CA ALA A 104 27.43 -6.00 7.23
C ALA A 104 25.95 -5.82 6.81
N LYS A 105 25.25 -4.80 7.36
CA LYS A 105 23.83 -4.55 7.06
C LYS A 105 23.57 -4.07 5.63
N VAL A 106 24.54 -3.39 5.02
CA VAL A 106 24.45 -2.95 3.61
C VAL A 106 24.42 -4.14 2.64
N ARG A 107 25.08 -5.25 2.99
CA ARG A 107 25.16 -6.45 2.14
C ARG A 107 23.81 -7.18 2.08
N GLU A 108 23.11 -7.22 3.22
CA GLU A 108 21.82 -7.89 3.40
C GLU A 108 20.66 -7.14 2.72
N ALA A 109 20.67 -5.79 2.79
CA ALA A 109 19.63 -4.94 2.20
C ALA A 109 19.55 -5.01 0.66
N SER A 110 20.62 -5.44 -0.02
CA SER A 110 20.67 -5.43 -1.48
C SER A 110 20.07 -6.67 -2.14
N GLY A 111 19.72 -7.71 -1.36
CA GLY A 111 19.10 -8.97 -1.83
C GLY A 111 19.88 -9.78 -2.87
N TRP A 112 20.94 -9.23 -3.47
CA TRP A 112 21.68 -9.82 -4.58
C TRP A 112 23.15 -10.02 -4.17
N SER A 113 23.64 -11.24 -4.32
CA SER A 113 25.06 -11.52 -4.22
C SER A 113 25.84 -10.74 -5.30
N ILE A 114 27.11 -10.43 -5.03
CA ILE A 114 28.02 -9.75 -5.99
C ILE A 114 28.06 -10.52 -7.33
N ALA A 115 27.96 -11.85 -7.28
CA ALA A 115 27.85 -12.72 -8.45
C ALA A 115 26.52 -12.56 -9.20
N GLY A 116 25.40 -12.38 -8.49
CA GLY A 116 24.09 -12.09 -9.08
C GLY A 116 24.08 -10.75 -9.82
N ARG A 117 24.64 -9.70 -9.22
CA ARG A 117 24.79 -8.38 -9.88
C ARG A 117 25.61 -8.46 -11.15
N ARG A 118 26.78 -9.12 -11.12
CA ARG A 118 27.65 -9.26 -12.31
C ARG A 118 26.92 -9.93 -13.47
N ARG A 119 26.09 -10.95 -13.22
CA ARG A 119 25.30 -11.63 -14.27
C ARG A 119 24.23 -10.73 -14.89
N TYR A 120 23.51 -9.98 -14.06
CA TYR A 120 22.46 -9.08 -14.55
C TYR A 120 23.03 -7.97 -15.44
N TYR A 121 24.10 -7.31 -14.98
CA TYR A 121 24.72 -6.22 -15.74
C TYR A 121 25.41 -6.71 -17.01
N LYS A 122 26.06 -7.89 -16.99
CA LYS A 122 26.67 -8.47 -18.21
C LYS A 122 25.63 -8.77 -19.30
N ASN A 123 24.50 -9.36 -18.92
CA ASN A 123 23.39 -9.62 -19.85
C ASN A 123 22.75 -8.34 -20.39
N SER A 124 22.73 -7.24 -19.60
CA SER A 124 22.14 -5.97 -20.03
C SER A 124 22.98 -5.24 -21.08
N ILE A 125 24.32 -5.37 -21.02
CA ILE A 125 25.25 -4.78 -21.99
C ILE A 125 25.21 -5.58 -23.30
N GLU A 126 25.22 -6.92 -23.22
CA GLU A 126 25.13 -7.79 -24.40
C GLU A 126 23.80 -7.61 -25.16
N ARG A 127 22.70 -7.31 -24.47
CA ARG A 127 21.40 -7.01 -25.10
C ARG A 127 21.35 -5.65 -25.80
N ARG A 128 22.12 -4.66 -25.33
CA ARG A 128 22.20 -3.33 -25.98
C ARG A 128 23.05 -3.33 -27.24
N GLN A 129 24.01 -4.25 -27.37
CA GLN A 129 24.85 -4.39 -28.56
C GLN A 129 24.22 -5.24 -29.69
N ARG A 130 23.03 -5.81 -29.47
CA ARG A 130 22.27 -6.62 -30.46
C ARG A 130 21.12 -5.86 -31.13
N LYS A 131 21.02 -4.55 -30.94
CA LYS A 131 20.15 -3.64 -31.71
C LYS A 131 21.03 -2.68 -32.49
#